data_AF-A0A645FSR4-F1
#
_entry.id   AF-A0A645FSR4-F1
#
_cell.length_a   1.000
_cell.length_b   1.000
_cell.length_c   1.000
_cell.angle_alpha   90.00
_cell.angle_beta   90.00
_cell.angle_gamma   90.00
#
_symmetry.space_group_name_H-M   'P 1'
#
loop_
_entity.id
_entity.type
_entity.pdbx_description
1 polymer ?
#
loop_
_entity_poly.entity_id
_entity_poly.type
_entity_poly.pdbx_seq_one_letter_code
_entity_poly.pdbx_strand_id
1 'polypeptide(L)'
;MFLLPDRQDLPQVWADEGQPSVALCFDNMQIEGLSVDLGHPLAERNAAFAVAYQQAYPGSYAAYSGIETEVLFRMEPLRITCYEYENHEPVMKIISCKEESYHEFWPLGGPR
;
A
#
# COMPACT_ATOMS: atom_id res chain seq x y z
N MET A 1 -11.87 20.92 -2.29
CA MET A 1 -11.09 20.39 -3.42
C MET A 1 -9.64 20.55 -3.02
N PHE A 2 -8.99 19.48 -2.55
CA PHE A 2 -7.57 19.51 -2.26
C PHE A 2 -6.83 19.54 -3.59
N LEU A 3 -5.99 20.55 -3.80
CA LEU A 3 -5.02 20.50 -4.87
C LEU A 3 -3.98 19.48 -4.42
N LEU A 4 -4.14 18.23 -4.87
CA LEU A 4 -3.03 17.29 -4.81
C LEU A 4 -1.87 17.93 -5.56
N PRO A 5 -0.63 17.91 -5.02
CA PRO A 5 0.54 18.32 -5.79
C PRO A 5 0.53 17.56 -7.12
N ASP A 6 1.00 18.21 -8.19
CA ASP A 6 1.00 17.58 -9.50
C ASP A 6 1.82 16.28 -9.39
N ARG A 7 1.40 15.23 -10.10
CA ARG A 7 2.04 13.91 -10.03
C ARG A 7 3.53 13.97 -10.44
N GLN A 8 3.92 15.06 -11.09
CA GLN A 8 5.29 15.41 -11.50
C GLN A 8 6.17 15.91 -10.35
N ASP A 9 5.58 16.44 -9.27
CA ASP A 9 6.31 16.97 -8.11
C ASP A 9 6.63 15.88 -7.06
N LEU A 10 6.10 14.67 -7.25
CA LEU A 10 6.34 13.53 -6.37
C LEU A 10 7.46 12.64 -6.94
N PRO A 11 8.35 12.09 -6.10
CA PRO A 11 9.34 11.11 -6.54
C PRO A 11 8.63 9.96 -7.26
N GLN A 12 8.91 9.78 -8.56
CA GLN A 12 8.37 8.67 -9.32
C GLN A 12 9.10 7.40 -8.90
N VAL A 13 8.35 6.42 -8.41
CA VAL A 13 8.91 5.08 -8.23
C VAL A 13 8.56 4.26 -9.47
N TRP A 14 9.56 4.06 -10.33
CA TRP A 14 9.39 3.24 -11.54
C TRP A 14 9.29 1.76 -11.17
N ALA A 15 8.31 1.07 -11.76
CA ALA A 15 8.22 -0.38 -11.73
C ALA A 15 9.30 -0.97 -12.64
N ASP A 16 9.98 -2.03 -12.18
CA ASP A 16 10.76 -2.89 -13.08
C ASP A 16 9.80 -3.57 -14.06
N GLU A 17 10.21 -3.73 -15.33
CA GLU A 17 9.35 -4.27 -16.39
C GLU A 17 8.73 -5.62 -15.99
N GLY A 18 7.39 -5.66 -15.95
CA GLY A 18 6.60 -6.88 -15.72
C GLY A 18 5.83 -6.97 -14.40
N GLN A 19 6.04 -6.07 -13.43
CA GLN A 19 5.27 -6.06 -12.17
C GLN A 19 4.17 -4.98 -12.18
N PRO A 20 2.88 -5.31 -11.96
CA PRO A 20 1.83 -4.31 -11.91
C PRO A 20 2.00 -3.41 -10.70
N SER A 21 1.98 -2.10 -10.95
CA SER A 21 1.86 -1.08 -9.91
C SER A 21 0.46 -1.11 -9.32
N VAL A 22 0.38 -1.20 -8.00
CA VAL A 22 -0.87 -1.23 -7.23
C VAL A 22 -0.87 -0.13 -6.18
N ALA A 23 -2.07 0.27 -5.78
CA ALA A 23 -2.28 1.17 -4.64
C ALA A 23 -3.32 0.55 -3.70
N LEU A 24 -2.98 0.45 -2.41
CA LEU A 24 -3.90 0.09 -1.34
C LEU A 24 -4.27 1.36 -0.58
N CYS A 25 -5.57 1.56 -0.33
CA CYS A 25 -6.06 2.66 0.49
C CYS A 25 -6.69 2.10 1.76
N PHE A 26 -6.22 2.56 2.91
CA PHE A 26 -6.79 2.21 4.20
C PHE A 26 -6.80 3.44 5.11
N ASP A 27 -7.99 3.81 5.58
CA ASP A 27 -8.22 5.03 6.37
C ASP A 27 -7.68 6.27 5.63
N ASN A 28 -6.71 6.96 6.24
CA ASN A 28 -6.08 8.15 5.69
C ASN A 28 -4.73 7.85 5.03
N MET A 29 -4.42 6.58 4.76
CA MET A 29 -3.18 6.14 4.15
C MET A 29 -3.40 5.56 2.76
N GLN A 30 -2.53 5.93 1.84
CA GLN A 30 -2.36 5.29 0.54
C GLN A 30 -0.97 4.65 0.48
N ILE A 31 -0.90 3.38 0.13
CA ILE A 31 0.34 2.64 -0.04
C ILE A 31 0.46 2.23 -1.50
N GLU A 32 1.43 2.80 -2.21
CA GLU A 32 1.78 2.46 -3.58
C GLU A 32 2.94 1.48 -3.60
N GLY A 33 2.87 0.48 -4.46
CA GLY A 33 3.86 -0.58 -4.51
C GLY A 33 3.79 -1.43 -5.77
N LEU A 34 4.66 -2.43 -5.82
CA LEU A 34 4.64 -3.47 -6.85
C LEU A 34 3.94 -4.71 -6.31
N SER A 35 3.13 -5.35 -7.15
CA SER A 35 2.46 -6.60 -6.78
C SER A 35 3.11 -7.80 -7.46
N VAL A 36 3.14 -8.92 -6.73
CA VAL A 36 3.60 -10.22 -7.19
C VAL A 36 2.50 -11.24 -6.95
N ASP A 37 2.07 -11.92 -8.01
CA ASP A 37 1.16 -13.06 -7.95
C ASP A 37 1.88 -14.27 -7.31
N LEU A 38 1.38 -14.75 -6.17
CA LEU A 38 1.89 -15.91 -5.46
C LEU A 38 1.01 -17.15 -5.65
N GLY A 39 0.03 -17.13 -6.56
CA GLY A 39 -0.92 -18.19 -6.84
C GLY A 39 -1.88 -18.45 -5.68
N HIS A 40 -2.38 -19.68 -5.58
CA HIS A 40 -3.39 -20.04 -4.59
C HIS A 40 -2.86 -19.91 -3.13
N PRO A 41 -3.64 -19.36 -2.19
CA PRO A 41 -3.21 -19.17 -0.80
C PRO A 41 -2.88 -20.47 -0.06
N LEU A 42 -3.50 -21.59 -0.45
CA LEU A 42 -3.22 -22.93 0.11
C LEU A 42 -2.13 -23.72 -0.62
N ALA A 43 -1.42 -23.12 -1.59
CA ALA A 43 -0.26 -23.77 -2.20
C ALA A 43 0.84 -24.01 -1.14
N GLU A 44 1.61 -25.10 -1.29
CA GLU A 44 2.66 -25.48 -0.31
C GLU A 44 3.65 -24.34 -0.01
N ARG A 45 4.06 -23.59 -1.04
CA ARG A 45 4.94 -22.41 -0.92
C ARG A 45 4.37 -21.28 -0.04
N ASN A 46 3.05 -21.25 0.16
CA ASN A 46 2.31 -20.22 0.90
C ASN A 46 1.83 -20.71 2.27
N ALA A 47 2.27 -21.89 2.75
CA ALA A 47 1.79 -22.49 4.00
C ALA A 47 1.90 -21.55 5.21
N ALA A 48 2.98 -20.77 5.30
CA ALA A 48 3.16 -19.78 6.37
C ALA A 48 2.08 -18.69 6.36
N PHE A 49 1.70 -18.19 5.17
CA PHE A 49 0.60 -17.24 5.02
C PHE A 49 -0.73 -17.89 5.42
N ALA A 50 -1.02 -19.10 4.94
CA ALA A 50 -2.29 -19.78 5.23
C ALA A 50 -2.52 -19.97 6.73
N VAL A 51 -1.49 -20.36 7.48
CA VAL A 51 -1.56 -20.50 8.94
C VAL A 51 -1.82 -19.16 9.62
N ALA A 52 -1.08 -18.12 9.24
CA ALA A 52 -1.26 -16.78 9.82
C ALA A 52 -2.65 -16.20 9.49
N TYR A 53 -3.11 -16.38 8.26
CA TYR A 53 -4.41 -15.92 7.79
C TYR A 53 -5.57 -16.63 8.50
N GLN A 54 -5.47 -17.94 8.70
CA GLN A 54 -6.47 -18.71 9.46
C GLN A 54 -6.56 -18.25 10.92
N GLN A 55 -5.43 -17.95 11.56
CA GLN A 55 -5.39 -17.50 12.95
C GLN A 55 -5.96 -16.10 13.12
N ALA A 56 -5.62 -15.18 12.22
CA ALA A 56 -6.06 -13.79 12.30
C ALA A 56 -7.50 -13.59 11.82
N TYR A 57 -7.93 -14.32 10.79
CA TYR A 57 -9.22 -14.13 10.11
C TYR A 57 -9.90 -15.47 9.81
N PRO A 58 -10.28 -16.25 10.85
CA PRO A 58 -10.79 -17.62 10.67
C PRO A 58 -12.06 -17.69 9.82
N GLY A 59 -12.94 -16.68 9.91
CA GLY A 59 -14.16 -16.61 9.11
C GLY A 59 -13.88 -16.42 7.62
N SER A 60 -13.01 -15.48 7.25
CA SER A 60 -12.62 -15.23 5.86
C SER A 60 -11.83 -16.41 5.29
N TYR A 61 -10.94 -17.02 6.09
CA TYR A 61 -10.24 -18.23 5.69
C TYR A 61 -11.22 -19.35 5.33
N ALA A 62 -12.19 -19.63 6.20
CA ALA A 62 -13.19 -20.67 5.96
C ALA A 62 -14.10 -20.38 4.76
N ALA A 63 -14.40 -19.10 4.49
CA ALA A 63 -15.26 -18.69 3.39
C ALA A 63 -14.56 -18.70 2.02
N TYR A 64 -13.27 -18.33 1.97
CA TYR A 64 -12.59 -18.01 0.71
C TYR A 64 -11.42 -18.94 0.37
N SER A 65 -10.63 -19.41 1.36
CA SER A 65 -9.36 -20.13 1.11
C SER A 65 -9.47 -21.45 0.35
N GLY A 66 -10.66 -22.03 0.24
CA GLY A 66 -10.90 -23.21 -0.58
C GLY A 66 -11.35 -22.93 -2.02
N ILE A 67 -11.56 -21.66 -2.41
CA ILE A 67 -12.02 -21.31 -3.75
C ILE A 67 -10.85 -21.49 -4.74
N GLU A 68 -11.03 -22.40 -5.71
CA GLU A 68 -10.01 -22.78 -6.70
C GLU A 68 -9.36 -21.59 -7.42
N THR A 69 -10.12 -20.51 -7.64
CA THR A 69 -9.67 -19.31 -8.34
C THR A 69 -9.19 -18.19 -7.41
N GLU A 70 -9.05 -18.42 -6.10
CA GLU A 70 -8.48 -17.42 -5.20
C GLU A 70 -6.97 -17.27 -5.46
N VAL A 71 -6.51 -16.01 -5.49
CA VAL A 71 -5.11 -15.66 -5.74
C VAL A 71 -4.59 -14.80 -4.61
N LEU A 72 -3.42 -15.18 -4.09
CA LEU A 72 -2.66 -14.40 -3.13
C LEU A 72 -1.69 -13.47 -3.86
N PHE A 73 -1.78 -12.17 -3.58
CA PHE A 73 -0.80 -11.19 -4.04
C PHE A 73 0.05 -10.70 -2.86
N ARG A 74 1.36 -10.63 -3.06
CA ARG A 74 2.25 -9.86 -2.18
C ARG A 74 2.48 -8.49 -2.78
N MET A 75 2.41 -7.45 -1.94
CA MET A 75 2.77 -6.09 -2.33
C MET A 75 4.08 -5.68 -1.66
N GLU A 76 5.04 -5.22 -2.46
CA GLU A 76 6.27 -4.56 -2.01
C GLU A 76 6.01 -3.05 -1.97
N PRO A 77 5.93 -2.42 -0.78
CA PRO A 77 5.63 -0.99 -0.66
C PRO A 77 6.79 -0.15 -1.18
N LEU A 78 6.46 0.89 -1.93
CA LEU A 78 7.39 1.82 -2.52
C LEU A 78 7.20 3.23 -1.97
N ARG A 79 5.95 3.65 -1.81
CA ARG A 79 5.59 4.96 -1.27
C ARG A 79 4.36 4.85 -0.39
N ILE A 80 4.41 5.47 0.78
CA ILE A 80 3.26 5.61 1.68
C ILE A 80 2.93 7.10 1.78
N THR A 81 1.68 7.45 1.49
CA THR A 81 1.16 8.81 1.63
C THR A 81 0.10 8.81 2.71
N CYS A 82 0.31 9.56 3.79
CA CYS A 82 -0.68 9.81 4.83
C CYS A 82 -1.29 11.19 4.65
N TYR A 83 -2.61 11.27 4.72
CA TYR A 83 -3.36 12.51 4.66
C TYR A 83 -3.85 12.85 6.07
N GLU A 84 -3.28 13.85 6.70
CA GLU A 84 -3.59 14.20 8.09
C GLU A 84 -4.09 15.64 8.21
N TYR A 85 -4.59 15.98 9.39
CA TYR A 85 -4.89 17.34 9.77
C TYR A 85 -4.10 17.68 11.03
N GLU A 86 -3.28 18.72 10.93
CA GLU A 86 -2.53 19.27 12.05
C GLU A 86 -2.95 20.74 12.21
N ASN A 87 -3.34 21.14 13.43
CA ASN A 87 -3.87 22.48 13.70
C ASN A 87 -5.01 22.91 12.77
N HIS A 88 -5.88 21.97 12.38
CA HIS A 88 -6.96 22.15 11.40
C HIS A 88 -6.50 22.45 9.97
N GLU A 89 -5.19 22.37 9.69
CA GLU A 89 -4.64 22.48 8.34
C GLU A 89 -4.34 21.09 7.78
N PRO A 90 -4.66 20.81 6.50
CA PRO A 90 -4.32 19.55 5.87
C PRO A 90 -2.80 19.45 5.68
N VAL A 91 -2.22 18.31 6.05
CA VAL A 91 -0.81 17.98 5.78
C VAL A 91 -0.74 16.63 5.08
N MET A 92 0.09 16.55 4.05
CA MET A 92 0.39 15.29 3.39
C MET A 92 1.79 14.84 3.79
N LYS A 93 1.88 13.65 4.37
CA LYS A 93 3.14 13.03 4.77
C LYS A 93 3.49 11.94 3.77
N ILE A 94 4.66 12.00 3.17
CA ILE A 94 5.12 11.05 2.16
C ILE A 94 6.36 10.34 2.67
N ILE A 95 6.31 9.02 2.70
CA ILE A 95 7.40 8.13 3.07
C ILE A 95 7.83 7.37 1.81
N SER A 96 9.08 7.54 1.40
CA SER A 96 9.70 6.72 0.35
C SER A 96 10.35 5.50 1.00
N CYS A 97 9.86 4.30 0.67
CA CYS A 97 10.42 3.06 1.21
C CYS A 97 11.77 2.72 0.56
N LYS A 98 11.99 3.16 -0.69
CA LYS A 98 13.23 2.90 -1.44
C LYS A 98 14.37 3.83 -1.03
N GLU A 99 14.05 5.11 -0.82
CA GLU A 99 15.06 6.14 -0.50
C GLU A 99 15.19 6.36 1.01
N GLU A 100 14.38 5.68 1.82
CA GLU A 100 14.28 5.86 3.27
C GLU A 100 14.08 7.34 3.65
N SER A 101 13.27 8.04 2.86
CA SER A 101 13.05 9.48 2.98
C SER A 101 11.64 9.82 3.46
N TYR A 102 11.52 11.00 4.09
CA TYR A 102 10.29 11.52 4.64
C TYR A 102 10.10 12.98 4.22
N HIS A 103 8.93 13.30 3.68
CA HIS A 103 8.55 14.63 3.25
C HIS A 103 7.18 15.00 3.76
N GLU A 104 7.00 16.27 4.13
CA GLU A 104 5.70 16.84 4.43
C GLU A 104 5.36 17.91 3.40
N PHE A 105 4.12 17.91 2.96
CA PHE A 105 3.58 18.90 2.04
C PHE A 105 2.41 19.60 2.71
N TRP A 106 2.58 20.90 2.91
CA TRP A 106 1.60 21.82 3.46
C TRP A 106 1.00 22.62 2.30
N PRO A 107 -0.26 22.38 1.90
CA PRO A 107 -0.85 22.95 0.68
C PRO A 107 -0.88 24.48 0.65
N LEU A 108 -0.82 25.13 1.81
CA LEU A 108 -0.90 26.59 1.96
C LEU A 108 0.44 27.24 2.30
N GLY A 109 1.56 26.49 2.28
CA GLY A 109 2.86 27.02 2.71
C GLY A 109 2.87 27.46 4.19
N GLY A 110 1.98 26.88 5.00
CA GLY A 110 1.89 27.11 6.44
C GLY A 110 3.21 26.74 7.13
N PRO A 111 3.55 27.42 8.23
CA PRO A 111 4.88 27.37 8.83
C PRO A 111 5.26 25.99 9.39
N ARG A 112 6.57 25.74 9.39
CA ARG A 112 7.28 25.07 10.47
C ARG A 112 7.99 26.13 11.32
#